data_AF-A0A0A0F3B8-F1
#
_entry.id   AF-A0A0A0F3B8-F1
#
_cell.length_a   1.000
_cell.length_b   1.000
_cell.length_c   1.000
_cell.angle_alpha   90.00
_cell.angle_beta   90.00
_cell.angle_gamma   90.00
#
_symmetry.space_group_name_H-M   'P 1'
#
loop_
_entity.id
_entity.type
_entity.pdbx_description
1 polymer ?
#
loop_
_entity_poly.entity_id
_entity_poly.type
_entity_poly.pdbx_seq_one_letter_code
_entity_poly.pdbx_strand_id
1 'polypeptide(L)' 'MKYILAAMLAVTASGCVVIPEDLLGRFGGGTVLVCHKGKKTMELPREALNGHLNHGDHRGPC' A
#
# COMPACT_ATOMS: atom_id res chain seq x y z
N MET A 1 -16.35 33.79 -24.29
CA MET A 1 -16.54 33.38 -22.87
C MET A 1 -17.19 32.01 -22.72
N LYS A 2 -18.23 31.65 -23.49
CA LYS A 2 -18.88 30.32 -23.41
C LYS A 2 -17.98 29.14 -23.83
N TYR A 3 -17.08 29.36 -24.79
CA TYR A 3 -16.13 28.35 -25.26
C TYR A 3 -14.94 28.10 -24.32
N ILE A 4 -14.62 29.07 -23.45
CA ILE A 4 -13.52 28.93 -22.47
C ILE A 4 -13.95 27.99 -21.33
N LEU A 5 -15.22 28.07 -20.92
CA LEU A 5 -15.82 27.13 -19.95
C LEU A 5 -15.90 25.69 -20.51
N ALA A 6 -16.21 25.54 -21.79
CA ALA A 6 -16.26 24.22 -22.44
C ALA A 6 -14.87 23.57 -22.57
N ALA A 7 -13.82 24.36 -22.80
CA ALA A 7 -12.45 23.85 -22.92
C ALA A 7 -11.89 23.34 -21.58
N MET A 8 -12.23 23.98 -20.46
CA MET A 8 -11.79 23.56 -19.11
C MET A 8 -12.37 22.21 -18.70
N LEU A 9 -13.59 21.87 -19.15
CA LEU A 9 -14.27 20.61 -18.81
C LEU A 9 -13.69 19.40 -19.56
N ALA A 10 -13.04 19.61 -20.71
CA ALA A 10 -12.44 18.53 -21.50
C ALA A 10 -11.07 18.08 -20.98
N VAL A 11 -10.37 18.93 -20.23
CA VAL A 11 -9.00 18.65 -19.75
C VAL A 11 -8.98 17.63 -18.60
N THR A 12 -10.09 17.45 -17.88
CA THR A 12 -10.17 16.52 -16.73
C THR A 12 -10.38 15.05 -17.12
N ALA A 13 -10.62 14.73 -18.40
CA ALA A 13 -10.97 13.38 -18.84
C ALA A 13 -9.78 12.50 -19.29
N SER A 14 -8.57 13.06 -19.41
CA SER A 14 -7.41 12.36 -19.99
C SER A 14 -6.25 12.14 -19.01
N GLY A 15 -6.51 12.23 -17.71
CA GLY A 15 -5.50 11.92 -16.69
C GLY A 15 -5.43 10.43 -16.40
N CYS A 16 -4.67 9.67 -17.19
CA CYS A 16 -4.19 8.36 -16.72
C CYS A 16 -3.19 8.62 -15.60
N VAL A 17 -3.63 8.51 -14.35
CA VAL A 17 -2.70 8.53 -13.22
C VAL A 17 -1.94 7.21 -13.20
N VAL A 18 -0.61 7.27 -13.33
CA VAL A 18 0.25 6.11 -13.10
C VAL A 18 0.27 5.92 -11.58
N ILE A 19 -0.53 4.99 -11.07
CA ILE A 19 -0.46 4.58 -9.66
C ILE A 19 0.85 3.78 -9.50
N PRO A 20 1.77 4.18 -8.59
CA PRO A 20 2.92 3.35 -8.26
C PRO A 20 2.46 1.99 -7.73
N GLU A 21 3.01 0.90 -8.25
CA GLU A 21 2.64 -0.49 -7.92
C GLU A 21 2.79 -0.82 -6.42
N ASP A 22 3.54 -0.02 -5.65
CA ASP A 22 3.63 -0.11 -4.19
C ASP A 22 2.27 0.08 -3.48
N LEU A 23 1.31 0.74 -4.13
CA LEU A 23 -0.07 0.88 -3.64
C LEU A 23 -0.98 -0.27 -4.07
N LEU A 24 -0.65 -0.96 -5.17
CA LEU A 24 -1.46 -2.04 -5.75
C LEU A 24 -1.13 -3.41 -5.15
N GLY A 25 0.05 -3.59 -4.55
CA GLY A 25 0.45 -4.80 -3.79
C GLY A 25 -0.41 -5.14 -2.56
N ARG A 26 -1.45 -4.34 -2.29
CA ARG A 26 -2.43 -4.52 -1.21
C ARG A 26 -3.67 -5.32 -1.61
N PHE A 27 -3.82 -5.71 -2.87
CA PHE A 27 -4.93 -6.56 -3.32
C PHE A 27 -4.55 -8.05 -3.19
N GLY A 28 -4.68 -8.58 -1.97
CA GLY A 28 -4.49 -10.01 -1.68
C GLY A 28 -4.56 -10.42 -0.21
N GLY A 29 -4.54 -9.45 0.71
CA GLY A 29 -4.57 -9.71 2.15
C GLY A 29 -3.75 -8.63 2.83
N GLY A 30 -4.35 -7.89 3.76
CA GLY A 30 -3.70 -6.74 4.38
C GLY A 30 -2.33 -7.07 4.98
N THR A 31 -1.52 -6.04 5.18
CA THR A 31 -0.22 -6.17 5.84
C THR A 31 -0.36 -6.03 7.36
N VAL A 32 0.63 -6.55 8.09
CA VAL A 32 0.75 -6.48 9.55
C VAL A 32 2.17 -6.07 9.92
N LEU A 33 2.32 -5.25 10.96
CA LEU A 33 3.62 -4.91 11.51
C LEU A 33 4.11 -5.98 12.48
N VAL A 34 5.39 -6.34 12.39
CA VAL A 34 6.07 -7.26 13.30
C VAL A 34 7.46 -6.76 13.68
N CYS A 35 7.89 -7.10 14.89
CA CYS A 35 9.23 -6.92 15.40
C CYS A 35 10.02 -8.19 15.09
N HIS A 36 10.85 -8.10 14.05
CA HIS A 36 11.65 -9.21 13.56
C HIS A 36 12.84 -9.45 14.48
N LYS A 37 12.85 -10.60 15.15
CA LYS A 37 13.92 -11.04 16.07
C LYS A 37 14.37 -9.98 17.09
N GLY A 38 13.48 -9.09 17.54
CA GLY A 38 13.81 -8.03 18.50
C GLY A 38 14.72 -6.92 17.97
N LYS A 39 14.91 -6.80 16.64
CA LYS A 39 15.92 -5.89 16.04
C LYS A 39 15.35 -4.89 15.06
N LYS A 40 14.25 -5.22 14.38
CA LYS A 40 13.73 -4.42 13.28
C LYS A 40 12.21 -4.52 13.20
N THR A 41 11.55 -3.38 13.05
CA THR A 41 10.14 -3.31 12.67
C THR A 41 10.00 -3.51 11.15
N MET A 42 9.14 -4.42 10.74
CA MET A 42 8.84 -4.68 9.31
C MET A 42 7.34 -4.87 9.07
N GLU A 43 6.90 -4.53 7.86
CA GLU A 43 5.57 -4.83 7.36
C GLU A 43 5.59 -6.17 6.64
N LEU A 44 4.61 -7.04 6.94
CA LEU A 44 4.53 -8.39 6.44
C LEU A 44 3.12 -8.68 5.89
N PRO A 45 2.96 -9.44 4.80
CA PRO A 45 1.65 -9.96 4.41
C PRO A 45 1.02 -10.77 5.55
N ARG A 46 -0.28 -10.59 5.81
CA ARG A 46 -0.98 -11.28 6.90
C ARG A 46 -0.84 -12.81 6.84
N GLU A 47 -0.80 -13.38 5.64
CA GLU A 47 -0.64 -14.82 5.43
C GLU A 47 0.70 -15.37 5.95
N ALA A 48 1.75 -14.54 5.93
CA ALA A 48 3.08 -14.94 6.42
C ALA A 48 3.24 -14.77 7.94
N LEU A 49 2.29 -14.09 8.61
CA LEU A 49 2.38 -13.77 10.04
C LEU A 49 2.64 -14.99 10.90
N ASN A 50 1.90 -16.07 10.69
CA ASN A 50 2.01 -17.24 11.55
C ASN A 50 3.39 -17.92 11.45
N GLY A 51 3.97 -17.97 10.25
CA GLY A 51 5.32 -18.49 10.05
C GLY A 51 6.37 -17.64 10.77
N HIS A 52 6.23 -16.32 10.70
CA HIS A 52 7.13 -15.39 11.40
C HIS A 52 7.02 -15.49 12.92
N LEU A 53 5.81 -15.61 13.47
CA LEU A 53 5.62 -15.82 14.91
C LEU A 53 6.25 -17.15 15.38
N ASN A 54 6.11 -18.22 14.60
CA ASN A 54 6.76 -19.50 14.89
C ASN A 54 8.29 -19.45 14.78
N HIS A 55 8.85 -18.42 14.12
CA HIS A 55 10.29 -18.19 14.00
C HIS A 55 10.83 -17.15 15.00
N GLY A 56 10.00 -16.70 15.95
CA GLY A 56 10.40 -15.80 17.04
C GLY A 56 10.15 -14.31 16.79
N ASP A 57 9.38 -13.96 15.77
CA ASP A 57 8.93 -12.58 15.58
C ASP A 57 7.77 -12.25 16.54
N HIS A 58 7.61 -10.96 16.83
CA HIS A 58 6.53 -10.47 17.70
C HIS A 58 5.59 -9.55 16.91
N ARG A 59 4.30 -9.55 17.23
CA ARG A 59 3.36 -8.58 16.63
C ARG A 59 3.67 -7.17 17.09
N GLY A 60 3.57 -6.22 16.18
CA GLY A 60 3.79 -4.80 16.44
C GLY A 60 5.25 -4.36 16.24
N PRO A 61 5.54 -3.07 16.46
CA PRO A 61 6.90 -2.56 16.33
C PRO A 61 7.83 -3.08 17.44
N CYS A 62 9.13 -3.07 17.15
CA CYS A 62 10.16 -2.84 18.15
C CYS A 62 10.25 -1.32 18.39
#